data_AF-A0A1H1HDC7-F1
#
_entry.id   AF-A0A1H1HDC7-F1
#
_cell.length_a   1.000
_cell.length_b   1.000
_cell.length_c   1.000
_cell.angle_alpha   90.00
_cell.angle_beta   90.00
_cell.angle_gamma   90.00
#
_symmetry.space_group_name_H-M   'P 1'
#
loop_
_entity.id
_entity.type
_entity.pdbx_description
1 polymer ?
#
loop_
_entity_poly.entity_id
_entity_poly.type
_entity_poly.pdbx_seq_one_letter_code
_entity_poly.pdbx_strand_id
1 'polypeptide(L)'
;MDAAAVANPDEEYAFAAYFRLISPALRDAARTPLRRARHRGRACTGTGSNRWCHECEQVIHDHILEGYKRLRGTLAGSPPRTKDGKPVRELQVVATWLTSPEARRFSLDLAAQTIRSRPSNGEPKWARAARAQLVHHVLRNLEARIRRDDAVSRGASARPERDLQNSAWAQPLREHPAFPLLLDAIIRLRGGAPNPYEIPVDKLEGLFPSKEGMSPSKAIRLLRDSLALLREIRPDFYHANVTAYMEQEHLVPELPHAPVPSPEELFLHNEDVREARYALIRHLAEDDKTGATTPYRRLLSRICADEFADGPTLIAHVVRDFATTWIGAERLIRRLVKLATLAGLDWLTEQIRLDQSRSADRAIRTMA
;
A
#
# COMPACT_ATOMS: atom_id res chain seq x y z
N MET A 1 35.86 14.33 24.53
CA MET A 1 36.39 13.89 23.22
C MET A 1 36.19 15.04 22.25
N ASP A 2 37.22 15.44 21.52
CA ASP A 2 37.10 16.47 20.47
C ASP A 2 36.67 15.85 19.13
N ALA A 3 36.35 16.68 18.14
CA ALA A 3 35.94 16.20 16.82
C ALA A 3 37.10 15.56 16.03
N ALA A 4 38.35 15.99 16.27
CA ALA A 4 39.51 15.42 15.60
C ALA A 4 39.77 13.95 15.98
N ALA A 5 39.23 13.48 17.12
CA ALA A 5 39.23 12.08 17.51
C ALA A 5 38.72 11.11 16.43
N VAL A 6 37.82 11.54 15.55
CA VAL A 6 37.32 10.72 14.42
C VAL A 6 38.43 10.38 13.40
N ALA A 7 39.46 11.23 13.30
CA ALA A 7 40.61 11.03 12.42
C ALA A 7 41.79 10.35 13.12
N ASN A 8 41.62 9.85 14.35
CA ASN A 8 42.68 9.15 15.08
C ASN A 8 43.16 7.90 14.29
N PRO A 9 44.45 7.56 14.33
CA PRO A 9 44.96 6.31 13.75
C PRO A 9 44.45 5.05 14.46
N ASP A 10 44.11 5.11 15.74
CA ASP A 10 43.45 4.02 16.48
C ASP A 10 41.99 3.89 15.99
N GLU A 11 41.70 2.77 15.34
CA GLU A 11 40.39 2.48 14.74
C GLU A 11 39.27 2.36 15.78
N GLU A 12 39.53 1.79 16.97
CA GLU A 12 38.50 1.65 18.00
C GLU A 12 38.12 3.02 18.56
N TYR A 13 39.12 3.85 18.87
CA TYR A 13 38.91 5.20 19.35
C TYR A 13 38.23 6.08 18.28
N ALA A 14 38.68 5.99 17.03
CA ALA A 14 38.11 6.73 15.91
C ALA A 14 36.66 6.30 15.60
N PHE A 15 36.35 5.02 15.68
CA PHE A 15 35.00 4.51 15.49
C PHE A 15 34.06 4.97 16.60
N ALA A 16 34.49 4.91 17.87
CA ALA A 16 33.70 5.40 18.99
C ALA A 16 33.39 6.90 18.85
N ALA A 17 34.37 7.70 18.41
CA ALA A 17 34.17 9.12 18.09
C ALA A 17 33.19 9.32 16.93
N TYR A 18 33.34 8.57 15.84
CA TYR A 18 32.47 8.63 14.68
C TYR A 18 31.01 8.28 15.03
N PHE A 19 30.83 7.19 15.78
CA PHE A 19 29.52 6.74 16.24
C PHE A 19 28.83 7.86 17.02
N ARG A 20 29.52 8.48 17.99
CA ARG A 20 28.98 9.61 18.77
C ARG A 20 28.66 10.83 17.90
N LEU A 21 29.47 11.12 16.89
CA LEU A 21 29.28 12.25 15.97
C LEU A 21 28.04 12.08 15.09
N ILE A 22 27.84 10.90 14.49
CA ILE A 22 26.88 10.70 13.38
C ILE A 22 25.59 10.01 13.84
N SER A 23 25.66 9.07 14.78
CA SER A 23 24.51 8.25 15.21
C SER A 23 23.28 9.08 15.58
N PRO A 24 23.37 10.20 16.34
CA PRO A 24 22.20 11.00 16.69
C PRO A 24 21.44 11.55 15.46
N ALA A 25 22.17 12.14 14.51
CA ALA A 25 21.58 12.72 13.30
C ALA A 25 21.06 11.64 12.35
N LEU A 26 21.79 10.53 12.20
CA LEU A 26 21.41 9.43 11.34
C LEU A 26 20.12 8.74 11.84
N ARG A 27 20.04 8.46 13.15
CA ARG A 27 18.83 7.88 13.76
C ARG A 27 17.62 8.79 13.56
N ASP A 28 17.75 10.10 13.84
CA ASP A 28 16.64 11.02 13.64
C ASP A 28 16.18 11.07 12.16
N ALA A 29 17.11 11.11 11.20
CA ALA A 29 16.80 11.14 9.78
C ALA A 29 16.19 9.82 9.26
N ALA A 30 16.60 8.68 9.83
CA ALA A 30 16.16 7.35 9.40
C ALA A 30 14.82 6.91 10.01
N ARG A 31 14.34 7.58 11.07
CA ARG A 31 13.11 7.22 11.78
C ARG A 31 11.90 7.08 10.83
N THR A 32 11.64 8.07 9.98
CA THR A 32 10.49 8.05 9.07
C THR A 32 10.60 6.99 7.98
N PRO A 33 11.72 6.91 7.22
CA PRO A 33 11.90 5.84 6.23
C PRO A 33 11.75 4.44 6.81
N LEU A 34 12.34 4.16 7.97
CA LEU A 34 12.26 2.84 8.61
C LEU A 34 10.85 2.51 9.07
N ARG A 35 10.18 3.48 9.70
CA ARG A 35 8.77 3.35 10.07
C ARG A 35 7.89 3.01 8.87
N ARG A 36 8.09 3.66 7.71
CA ARG A 36 7.33 3.34 6.48
C ARG A 36 7.70 1.99 5.89
N ALA A 37 8.97 1.62 5.94
CA ALA A 37 9.47 0.38 5.36
C ALA A 37 9.07 -0.86 6.18
N ARG A 38 9.30 -0.84 7.50
CA ARG A 38 9.17 -1.98 8.41
C ARG A 38 7.87 -2.00 9.22
N HIS A 39 7.28 -0.84 9.47
CA HIS A 39 6.16 -0.71 10.42
C HIS A 39 4.91 -0.11 9.77
N ARG A 40 4.83 -0.06 8.44
CA ARG A 40 3.67 0.46 7.69
C ARG A 40 3.22 1.85 8.18
N GLY A 41 4.19 2.70 8.53
CA GLY A 41 3.90 4.05 9.03
C GLY A 41 3.63 4.14 10.53
N ARG A 42 3.59 3.03 11.28
CA ARG A 42 3.41 3.01 12.74
C ARG A 42 4.71 3.24 13.50
N ALA A 43 4.60 3.73 14.73
CA ALA A 43 5.77 3.89 15.59
C ALA A 43 6.45 2.53 15.83
N CYS A 44 7.78 2.54 15.85
CA CYS A 44 8.56 1.35 16.20
C CYS A 44 8.37 1.02 17.68
N THR A 45 8.08 -0.25 18.01
CA THR A 45 7.78 -0.74 19.36
C THR A 45 9.00 -1.36 20.05
N GLY A 46 10.16 -0.72 19.92
CA GLY A 46 11.38 -1.19 20.59
C GLY A 46 11.29 -1.16 22.12
N THR A 47 11.92 -2.14 22.78
CA THR A 47 12.03 -2.21 24.25
C THR A 47 13.14 -1.26 24.71
N GLY A 48 12.81 0.02 24.99
CA GLY A 48 13.78 0.97 25.56
C GLY A 48 13.41 2.44 25.36
N SER A 49 14.16 3.33 26.03
CA SER A 49 13.97 4.79 26.02
C SER A 49 14.09 5.43 24.62
N ASN A 50 14.80 4.76 23.70
CA ASN A 50 14.98 5.18 22.31
C ASN A 50 14.17 4.37 21.29
N ARG A 51 13.09 3.66 21.70
CA ARG A 51 12.04 2.99 20.89
C ARG A 51 12.40 2.58 19.44
N TRP A 52 13.44 1.79 19.27
CA TRP A 52 13.78 1.12 18.01
C TRP A 52 13.85 -0.39 18.26
N CYS A 53 13.26 -1.20 17.38
CA CYS A 53 13.36 -2.65 17.44
C CYS A 53 14.75 -3.10 16.97
N HIS A 54 15.10 -4.35 17.28
CA HIS A 54 16.39 -4.93 16.91
C HIS A 54 16.72 -4.80 15.42
N GLU A 55 15.75 -5.05 14.53
CA GLU A 55 15.95 -4.92 13.08
C GLU A 55 16.29 -3.49 12.66
N CYS A 56 15.56 -2.50 13.18
CA CYS A 56 15.82 -1.10 12.88
C CYS A 56 17.19 -0.65 13.42
N GLU A 57 17.58 -1.11 14.61
CA GLU A 57 18.91 -0.87 15.18
C GLU A 57 20.02 -1.48 14.30
N GLN A 58 19.84 -2.72 13.85
CA GLN A 58 20.82 -3.38 12.97
C GLN A 58 21.01 -2.59 11.67
N VAL A 59 19.93 -2.17 11.01
CA VAL A 59 20.01 -1.39 9.78
C VAL A 59 20.79 -0.07 9.99
N ILE A 60 20.67 0.55 11.15
CA ILE A 60 21.45 1.76 11.47
C ILE A 60 22.91 1.43 11.72
N HIS A 61 23.21 0.38 12.46
CA HIS A 61 24.58 -0.05 12.67
C HIS A 61 25.28 -0.32 11.35
N ASP A 62 24.62 -1.00 10.41
CA ASP A 62 25.16 -1.24 9.06
C ASP A 62 25.48 0.08 8.34
N HIS A 63 24.59 1.07 8.43
CA HIS A 63 24.82 2.39 7.84
C HIS A 63 25.93 3.19 8.52
N ILE A 64 26.06 3.10 9.83
CA ILE A 64 27.14 3.74 10.59
C ILE A 64 28.48 3.11 10.17
N LEU A 65 28.56 1.78 10.10
CA LEU A 65 29.77 1.08 9.68
C LEU A 65 30.16 1.42 8.24
N GLU A 66 29.20 1.44 7.31
CA GLU A 66 29.45 1.82 5.92
C GLU A 66 29.90 3.28 5.80
N GLY A 67 29.23 4.19 6.52
CA GLY A 67 29.61 5.60 6.57
C GLY A 67 31.02 5.82 7.14
N TYR A 68 31.38 5.05 8.18
CA TYR A 68 32.71 5.07 8.79
C TYR A 68 33.78 4.62 7.79
N LYS A 69 33.59 3.47 7.13
CA LYS A 69 34.52 2.95 6.11
C LYS A 69 34.75 3.96 4.98
N ARG A 70 33.69 4.61 4.49
CA ARG A 70 33.78 5.66 3.45
C ARG A 70 34.59 6.88 3.92
N LEU A 71 34.41 7.30 5.17
CA LEU A 71 35.17 8.41 5.75
C LEU A 71 36.64 8.04 5.97
N ARG A 72 36.92 6.84 6.51
CA ARG A 72 38.29 6.32 6.68
C ARG A 72 39.03 6.23 5.35
N GLY A 73 38.39 5.68 4.31
CA GLY A 73 38.96 5.67 2.96
C GLY A 73 39.30 7.07 2.46
N THR A 74 38.43 8.05 2.73
CA THR A 74 38.69 9.46 2.38
C THR A 74 39.86 10.05 3.15
N LEU A 75 39.95 9.81 4.47
CA LEU A 75 41.05 10.25 5.32
C LEU A 75 42.40 9.62 4.90
N ALA A 76 42.36 8.39 4.38
CA ALA A 76 43.50 7.70 3.80
C ALA A 76 43.85 8.13 2.35
N GLY A 77 43.21 9.20 1.83
CA GLY A 77 43.49 9.74 0.50
C GLY A 77 42.77 9.03 -0.65
N SER A 78 41.81 8.16 -0.35
CA SER A 78 41.00 7.41 -1.33
C SER A 78 39.51 7.80 -1.24
N PRO A 79 39.14 9.06 -1.58
CA PRO A 79 37.75 9.48 -1.56
C PRO A 79 36.90 8.70 -2.57
N PRO A 80 35.63 8.38 -2.25
CA PRO A 80 34.73 7.83 -3.25
C PRO A 80 34.52 8.83 -4.39
N ARG A 81 34.23 8.29 -5.58
CA ARG A 81 34.11 9.06 -6.82
C ARG A 81 32.65 9.15 -7.29
N THR A 82 32.33 10.26 -7.95
CA THR A 82 31.06 10.46 -8.64
C THR A 82 31.02 9.66 -9.94
N LYS A 83 29.87 9.65 -10.64
CA LYS A 83 29.73 9.03 -11.96
C LYS A 83 30.73 9.57 -12.99
N ASP A 84 31.10 10.84 -12.87
CA ASP A 84 32.09 11.50 -13.73
C ASP A 84 33.54 11.26 -13.27
N GLY A 85 33.76 10.33 -12.33
CA GLY A 85 35.09 9.98 -11.82
C GLY A 85 35.73 11.01 -10.87
N LYS A 86 35.03 12.11 -10.54
CA LYS A 86 35.53 13.16 -9.64
C LYS A 86 35.35 12.77 -8.17
N PRO A 87 36.26 13.15 -7.26
CA PRO A 87 36.07 12.93 -5.83
C PRO A 87 34.77 13.56 -5.30
N VAL A 88 34.11 12.92 -4.34
CA VAL A 88 32.95 13.48 -3.65
C VAL A 88 33.39 14.64 -2.75
N ARG A 89 33.13 15.87 -3.21
CA ARG A 89 33.56 17.13 -2.58
C ARG A 89 33.18 17.23 -1.10
N GLU A 90 31.97 16.85 -0.74
CA GLU A 90 31.50 17.00 0.64
C GLU A 90 32.28 16.09 1.60
N LEU A 91 32.63 14.86 1.20
CA LEU A 91 33.45 13.99 2.05
C LEU A 91 34.86 14.55 2.23
N GLN A 92 35.43 15.18 1.21
CA GLN A 92 36.71 15.88 1.32
C GLN A 92 36.61 17.04 2.31
N VAL A 93 35.54 17.85 2.25
CA VAL A 93 35.32 18.97 3.20
C VAL A 93 35.25 18.46 4.64
N VAL A 94 34.58 17.34 4.88
CA VAL A 94 34.52 16.72 6.21
C VAL A 94 35.90 16.24 6.65
N ALA A 95 36.61 15.49 5.80
CA ALA A 95 37.93 14.97 6.10
C ALA A 95 38.93 16.11 6.40
N THR A 96 38.96 17.16 5.57
CA THR A 96 39.82 18.34 5.79
C THR A 96 39.53 19.00 7.13
N TRP A 97 38.26 19.17 7.49
CA TRP A 97 37.91 19.76 8.79
C TRP A 97 38.34 18.87 9.95
N LEU A 98 38.08 17.55 9.89
CA LEU A 98 38.46 16.61 10.96
C LEU A 98 39.98 16.56 11.21
N THR A 99 40.79 16.80 10.19
CA THR A 99 42.25 16.89 10.31
C THR A 99 42.77 18.29 10.67
N SER A 100 41.89 19.29 10.74
CA SER A 100 42.28 20.68 10.99
C SER A 100 42.54 20.95 12.48
N PRO A 101 43.31 22.00 12.81
CA PRO A 101 43.45 22.46 14.19
C PRO A 101 42.13 22.88 14.86
N GLU A 102 41.16 23.34 14.06
CA GLU A 102 39.83 23.75 14.54
C GLU A 102 39.06 22.57 15.15
N ALA A 103 39.09 21.40 14.52
CA ALA A 103 38.39 20.21 15.01
C ALA A 103 38.90 19.73 16.39
N ARG A 104 40.17 19.97 16.72
CA ARG A 104 40.74 19.66 18.05
C ARG A 104 40.17 20.55 19.16
N ARG A 105 39.73 21.75 18.81
CA ARG A 105 39.13 22.72 19.75
C ARG A 105 37.62 22.57 19.86
N PHE A 106 37.00 21.78 18.96
CA PHE A 106 35.57 21.64 18.89
C PHE A 106 35.11 20.38 19.65
N SER A 107 34.22 20.55 20.62
CA SER A 107 33.64 19.41 21.35
C SER A 107 32.88 18.50 20.40
N LEU A 108 33.10 17.19 20.52
CA LEU A 108 32.41 16.18 19.70
C LEU A 108 30.89 16.26 19.85
N ASP A 109 30.39 16.51 21.07
CA ASP A 109 28.96 16.58 21.35
C ASP A 109 28.32 17.82 20.69
N LEU A 110 29.02 18.95 20.71
CA LEU A 110 28.58 20.15 19.99
C LEU A 110 28.58 19.91 18.47
N ALA A 111 29.57 19.16 17.96
CA ALA A 111 29.61 18.83 16.54
C ALA A 111 28.43 17.93 16.15
N ALA A 112 28.14 16.90 16.95
CA ALA A 112 27.00 16.02 16.76
C ALA A 112 25.67 16.78 16.79
N GLN A 113 25.50 17.70 17.75
CA GLN A 113 24.33 18.56 17.85
C GLN A 113 24.18 19.48 16.63
N THR A 114 25.28 20.02 16.11
CA THR A 114 25.29 20.86 14.91
C THR A 114 24.85 20.08 13.66
N ILE A 115 25.33 18.85 13.48
CA ILE A 115 24.91 17.98 12.36
C ILE A 115 23.44 17.61 12.48
N ARG A 116 22.98 17.29 13.69
CA ARG A 116 21.58 16.90 14.00
C ARG A 116 20.58 18.04 13.80
N SER A 117 20.99 19.28 14.06
CA SER A 117 20.12 20.45 13.98
C SER A 117 19.61 20.71 12.56
N ARG A 118 18.46 21.39 12.46
CA ARG A 118 17.89 21.79 11.16
C ARG A 118 18.88 22.69 10.40
N PRO A 119 18.99 22.57 9.06
CA PRO A 119 19.86 23.42 8.25
C PRO A 119 19.55 24.91 8.45
N SER A 120 20.58 25.74 8.46
CA SER A 120 20.46 27.20 8.54
C SER A 120 21.46 27.90 7.61
N ASN A 121 21.18 29.16 7.23
CA ASN A 121 21.99 29.91 6.26
C ASN A 121 23.44 30.17 6.73
N GLY A 122 23.68 30.19 8.05
CA GLY A 122 25.00 30.39 8.65
C GLY A 122 25.71 29.10 9.08
N GLU A 123 25.18 27.92 8.74
CA GLU A 123 25.78 26.67 9.21
C GLU A 123 27.21 26.45 8.66
N PRO A 124 28.13 25.88 9.45
CA PRO A 124 29.47 25.56 8.98
C PRO A 124 29.45 24.60 7.78
N LYS A 125 30.36 24.82 6.82
CA LYS A 125 30.47 24.00 5.60
C LYS A 125 30.68 22.51 5.90
N TRP A 126 31.46 22.18 6.93
CA TRP A 126 31.72 20.79 7.35
C TRP A 126 30.44 20.11 7.85
N ALA A 127 29.57 20.83 8.57
CA ALA A 127 28.34 20.27 9.11
C ALA A 127 27.34 19.97 8.00
N ARG A 128 27.18 20.90 7.04
CA ARG A 128 26.39 20.69 5.83
C ARG A 128 26.87 19.47 5.04
N ALA A 129 28.18 19.38 4.85
CA ALA A 129 28.82 18.30 4.11
C ALA A 129 28.64 16.93 4.79
N ALA A 130 28.83 16.87 6.12
CA ALA A 130 28.60 15.67 6.92
C ALA A 130 27.13 15.23 6.85
N ARG A 131 26.18 16.17 7.03
CA ARG A 131 24.75 15.88 6.93
C ARG A 131 24.37 15.36 5.54
N ALA A 132 24.94 15.93 4.48
CA ALA A 132 24.69 15.49 3.12
C ALA A 132 25.20 14.05 2.88
N GLN A 133 26.46 13.74 3.19
CA GLN A 133 27.11 12.49 2.76
C GLN A 133 27.04 11.34 3.76
N LEU A 134 27.07 11.65 5.05
CA LEU A 134 27.11 10.65 6.13
C LEU A 134 25.73 10.38 6.72
N VAL A 135 24.77 11.30 6.52
CA VAL A 135 23.39 11.14 7.01
C VAL A 135 22.41 10.92 5.85
N HIS A 136 22.19 11.90 4.99
CA HIS A 136 21.10 11.79 4.00
C HIS A 136 21.43 10.92 2.79
N HIS A 137 22.66 10.97 2.28
CA HIS A 137 23.05 10.18 1.11
C HIS A 137 22.86 8.68 1.35
N VAL A 138 23.27 8.17 2.51
CA VAL A 138 23.15 6.75 2.86
C VAL A 138 21.69 6.31 3.04
N LEU A 139 20.80 7.26 3.39
CA LEU A 139 19.38 6.99 3.61
C LEU A 139 18.49 7.20 2.38
N ARG A 140 19.00 7.80 1.29
CA ARG A 140 18.20 8.20 0.11
C ARG A 140 17.31 7.09 -0.45
N ASN A 141 17.82 5.86 -0.44
CA ASN A 141 17.11 4.68 -0.96
C ASN A 141 16.78 3.66 0.13
N LEU A 142 16.81 4.05 1.41
CA LEU A 142 16.68 3.11 2.53
C LEU A 142 15.35 2.34 2.46
N GLU A 143 14.24 3.06 2.34
CA GLU A 143 12.89 2.46 2.29
C GLU A 143 12.77 1.47 1.12
N ALA A 144 13.22 1.88 -0.07
CA ALA A 144 13.19 1.04 -1.26
C ALA A 144 14.15 -0.15 -1.18
N ARG A 145 15.27 -0.05 -0.45
CA ARG A 145 16.21 -1.15 -0.25
C ARG A 145 15.64 -2.18 0.72
N ILE A 146 15.16 -1.73 1.88
CA ILE A 146 14.54 -2.62 2.88
C ILE A 146 13.38 -3.40 2.30
N ARG A 147 12.47 -2.74 1.58
CA ARG A 147 11.33 -3.41 0.95
C ARG A 147 11.75 -4.42 -0.11
N ARG A 148 12.92 -4.21 -0.75
CA ARG A 148 13.49 -5.19 -1.68
C ARG A 148 14.07 -6.37 -0.94
N ASP A 149 14.84 -6.13 0.11
CA ASP A 149 15.45 -7.19 0.91
C ASP A 149 14.37 -8.05 1.59
N ASP A 150 13.31 -7.43 2.12
CA ASP A 150 12.15 -8.13 2.71
C ASP A 150 11.32 -8.89 1.67
N ALA A 151 11.27 -8.42 0.44
CA ALA A 151 10.63 -9.15 -0.65
C ALA A 151 11.45 -10.40 -1.00
N VAL A 152 12.76 -10.23 -1.19
CA VAL A 152 13.68 -11.32 -1.52
C VAL A 152 13.73 -12.38 -0.41
N SER A 153 13.73 -11.98 0.87
CA SER A 153 13.73 -12.92 1.99
C SER A 153 12.45 -13.78 2.06
N ARG A 154 11.34 -13.30 1.49
CA ARG A 154 10.08 -14.05 1.34
C ARG A 154 9.97 -14.79 0.00
N GLY A 155 11.04 -14.82 -0.80
CA GLY A 155 11.04 -15.45 -2.13
C GLY A 155 10.34 -14.64 -3.23
N ALA A 156 9.95 -13.39 -2.95
CA ALA A 156 9.37 -12.49 -3.94
C ALA A 156 10.45 -11.85 -4.83
N SER A 157 10.04 -11.37 -6.01
CA SER A 157 10.95 -10.67 -6.91
C SER A 157 11.51 -9.38 -6.30
N ALA A 158 12.81 -9.16 -6.50
CA ALA A 158 13.45 -7.90 -6.15
C ALA A 158 12.88 -6.71 -6.95
N ARG A 159 12.40 -6.92 -8.18
CA ARG A 159 11.88 -5.89 -9.08
C ARG A 159 10.67 -6.43 -9.86
N PRO A 160 9.50 -6.58 -9.21
CA PRO A 160 8.31 -7.12 -9.83
C PRO A 160 7.87 -6.30 -11.05
N GLU A 161 8.13 -4.99 -11.06
CA GLU A 161 7.87 -4.13 -12.21
C GLU A 161 8.68 -4.55 -13.44
N ARG A 162 9.97 -4.85 -13.26
CA ARG A 162 10.86 -5.28 -14.33
C ARG A 162 10.43 -6.66 -14.83
N ASP A 163 10.07 -7.55 -13.92
CA ASP A 163 9.69 -8.92 -14.27
C ASP A 163 8.39 -8.94 -15.08
N LEU A 164 7.38 -8.16 -14.68
CA LEU A 164 6.13 -8.01 -15.44
C LEU A 164 6.37 -7.38 -16.82
N GLN A 165 7.28 -6.40 -16.90
CA GLN A 165 7.56 -5.71 -18.17
C GLN A 165 8.41 -6.53 -19.15
N ASN A 166 9.30 -7.39 -18.68
CA ASN A 166 10.32 -8.00 -19.55
C ASN A 166 10.29 -9.52 -19.62
N SER A 167 9.68 -10.21 -18.64
CA SER A 167 9.69 -11.68 -18.65
C SER A 167 8.81 -12.23 -19.77
N ALA A 168 9.21 -13.35 -20.35
CA ALA A 168 8.43 -14.03 -21.39
C ALA A 168 7.05 -14.47 -20.86
N TRP A 169 6.98 -15.03 -19.65
CA TRP A 169 5.73 -15.49 -19.04
C TRP A 169 4.71 -14.35 -18.84
N ALA A 170 5.15 -13.11 -18.69
CA ALA A 170 4.28 -11.97 -18.44
C ALA A 170 3.66 -11.37 -19.73
N GLN A 171 3.98 -11.92 -20.91
CA GLN A 171 3.44 -11.42 -22.18
C GLN A 171 1.90 -11.33 -22.20
N PRO A 172 1.13 -12.36 -21.79
CA PRO A 172 -0.33 -12.28 -21.84
C PRO A 172 -0.89 -11.18 -20.91
N LEU A 173 -0.18 -10.88 -19.82
CA LEU A 173 -0.56 -9.78 -18.92
C LEU A 173 -0.32 -8.42 -19.56
N ARG A 174 0.78 -8.25 -20.30
CA ARG A 174 1.11 -6.99 -21.00
C ARG A 174 0.12 -6.65 -22.10
N GLU A 175 -0.47 -7.65 -22.73
CA GLU A 175 -1.50 -7.50 -23.76
C GLU A 175 -2.88 -7.19 -23.14
N HIS A 176 -3.07 -7.41 -21.83
CA HIS A 176 -4.32 -7.13 -21.13
C HIS A 176 -4.53 -5.60 -20.95
N PRO A 177 -5.74 -5.05 -21.22
CA PRO A 177 -6.02 -3.61 -21.09
C PRO A 177 -5.74 -3.02 -19.70
N ALA A 178 -5.80 -3.87 -18.67
CA ALA A 178 -5.56 -3.49 -17.28
C ALA A 178 -4.08 -3.58 -16.85
N PHE A 179 -3.13 -3.89 -17.73
CA PHE A 179 -1.73 -4.04 -17.35
C PHE A 179 -1.17 -2.85 -16.53
N PRO A 180 -1.46 -1.57 -16.89
CA PRO A 180 -1.00 -0.44 -16.10
C PRO A 180 -1.58 -0.44 -14.67
N LEU A 181 -2.84 -0.86 -14.50
CA LEU A 181 -3.49 -1.01 -13.20
C LEU A 181 -2.84 -2.12 -12.37
N LEU A 182 -2.54 -3.26 -12.99
CA LEU A 182 -1.86 -4.38 -12.34
C LEU A 182 -0.48 -3.97 -11.83
N LEU A 183 0.29 -3.29 -12.69
CA LEU A 183 1.62 -2.81 -12.35
C LEU A 183 1.59 -1.82 -11.19
N ASP A 184 0.68 -0.84 -11.25
CA ASP A 184 0.48 0.14 -10.19
C ASP A 184 0.03 -0.52 -8.88
N ALA A 185 -0.91 -1.47 -8.94
CA ALA A 185 -1.39 -2.21 -7.77
C ALA A 185 -0.26 -2.96 -7.06
N ILE A 186 0.59 -3.68 -7.80
CA ILE A 186 1.73 -4.40 -7.22
C ILE A 186 2.76 -3.45 -6.61
N ILE A 187 3.03 -2.31 -7.25
CA ILE A 187 3.92 -1.28 -6.70
C ILE A 187 3.33 -0.68 -5.41
N ARG A 188 2.03 -0.39 -5.38
CA ARG A 188 1.34 0.15 -4.20
C ARG A 188 1.30 -0.86 -3.06
N LEU A 189 0.96 -2.11 -3.31
CA LEU A 189 0.98 -3.20 -2.32
C LEU A 189 2.37 -3.35 -1.71
N ARG A 190 3.41 -3.34 -2.56
CA ARG A 190 4.81 -3.32 -2.10
C ARG A 190 5.14 -2.05 -1.30
N GLY A 191 4.49 -0.95 -1.64
CA GLY A 191 4.49 0.32 -0.92
C GLY A 191 3.79 0.30 0.44
N GLY A 192 3.14 -0.81 0.79
CA GLY A 192 2.37 -0.98 2.02
C GLY A 192 0.90 -0.56 1.92
N ALA A 193 0.38 -0.38 0.70
CA ALA A 193 -1.07 -0.21 0.52
C ALA A 193 -1.80 -1.49 1.00
N PRO A 194 -2.90 -1.36 1.75
CA PRO A 194 -3.62 -2.51 2.28
C PRO A 194 -4.43 -3.23 1.19
N ASN A 195 -4.93 -2.46 0.22
CA ASN A 195 -5.91 -2.94 -0.74
C ASN A 195 -5.46 -2.62 -2.19
N PRO A 196 -5.34 -3.61 -3.08
CA PRO A 196 -4.99 -3.34 -4.48
C PRO A 196 -6.10 -2.58 -5.23
N TYR A 197 -7.35 -2.68 -4.77
CA TYR A 197 -8.54 -2.09 -5.43
C TYR A 197 -8.81 -0.63 -5.03
N GLU A 198 -8.10 -0.10 -4.04
CA GLU A 198 -8.12 1.34 -3.72
C GLU A 198 -7.24 2.11 -4.70
N ILE A 199 -7.78 2.38 -5.90
CA ILE A 199 -7.08 3.09 -6.96
C ILE A 199 -7.38 4.59 -6.84
N PRO A 200 -6.38 5.46 -6.57
CA PRO A 200 -6.60 6.89 -6.51
C PRO A 200 -7.13 7.46 -7.84
N VAL A 201 -8.04 8.45 -7.77
CA VAL A 201 -8.68 9.03 -8.97
C VAL A 201 -7.66 9.72 -9.89
N ASP A 202 -6.72 10.46 -9.31
CA ASP A 202 -5.60 11.09 -10.02
C ASP A 202 -4.72 10.06 -10.76
N LYS A 203 -4.60 8.85 -10.19
CA LYS A 203 -3.89 7.74 -10.84
C LYS A 203 -4.68 7.18 -12.01
N LEU A 204 -6.00 7.03 -11.88
CA LEU A 204 -6.85 6.59 -12.99
C LEU A 204 -6.79 7.57 -14.16
N GLU A 205 -6.90 8.86 -13.89
CA GLU A 205 -6.81 9.92 -14.91
C GLU A 205 -5.43 9.93 -15.60
N GLY A 206 -4.35 9.75 -14.84
CA GLY A 206 -3.00 9.69 -15.39
C GLY A 206 -2.71 8.44 -16.22
N LEU A 207 -3.26 7.28 -15.82
CA LEU A 207 -3.08 6.02 -16.55
C LEU A 207 -3.98 5.91 -17.79
N PHE A 208 -5.14 6.57 -17.78
CA PHE A 208 -6.13 6.51 -18.86
C PHE A 208 -6.67 7.92 -19.22
N PRO A 209 -5.84 8.77 -19.87
CA PRO A 209 -6.16 10.18 -20.13
C PRO A 209 -7.16 10.44 -21.27
N SER A 210 -7.85 9.41 -21.79
CA SER A 210 -8.80 9.59 -22.90
C SER A 210 -10.10 10.29 -22.45
N LYS A 211 -10.77 10.97 -23.40
CA LYS A 211 -12.00 11.76 -23.15
C LYS A 211 -13.17 10.98 -22.54
N GLU A 212 -13.13 9.64 -22.59
CA GLU A 212 -14.16 8.77 -22.02
C GLU A 212 -13.86 8.25 -20.62
N GLY A 213 -12.75 8.65 -19.98
CA GLY A 213 -12.46 8.47 -18.54
C GLY A 213 -12.71 7.06 -17.96
N MET A 214 -11.67 6.33 -17.55
CA MET A 214 -11.90 5.03 -16.92
C MET A 214 -12.61 5.21 -15.56
N SER A 215 -13.86 4.72 -15.46
CA SER A 215 -14.59 4.75 -14.21
C SER A 215 -13.95 3.85 -13.15
N PRO A 216 -14.01 4.20 -11.85
CA PRO A 216 -13.43 3.38 -10.78
C PRO A 216 -13.94 1.94 -10.78
N SER A 217 -15.25 1.73 -10.96
CA SER A 217 -15.85 0.38 -11.00
C SER A 217 -15.32 -0.45 -12.18
N LYS A 218 -15.14 0.16 -13.36
CA LYS A 218 -14.56 -0.51 -14.52
C LYS A 218 -13.08 -0.85 -14.28
N ALA A 219 -12.32 0.06 -13.67
CA ALA A 219 -10.92 -0.18 -13.31
C ALA A 219 -10.78 -1.34 -12.33
N ILE A 220 -11.64 -1.43 -11.31
CA ILE A 220 -11.64 -2.52 -10.34
C ILE A 220 -11.93 -3.87 -11.02
N ARG A 221 -12.95 -3.93 -11.89
CA ARG A 221 -13.27 -5.16 -12.66
C ARG A 221 -12.07 -5.61 -13.50
N LEU A 222 -11.52 -4.70 -14.30
CA LEU A 222 -10.36 -4.97 -15.15
C LEU A 222 -9.12 -5.41 -14.34
N LEU A 223 -8.91 -4.80 -13.17
CA LEU A 223 -7.83 -5.19 -12.25
C LEU A 223 -8.06 -6.59 -11.66
N ARG A 224 -9.30 -6.93 -11.28
CA ARG A 224 -9.64 -8.29 -10.80
C ARG A 224 -9.32 -9.34 -11.86
N ASP A 225 -9.72 -9.10 -13.11
CA ASP A 225 -9.47 -10.02 -14.23
C ASP A 225 -7.97 -10.20 -14.47
N SER A 226 -7.22 -9.10 -14.45
CA SER A 226 -5.76 -9.13 -14.62
C SER A 226 -5.03 -9.83 -13.47
N LEU A 227 -5.50 -9.67 -12.23
CA LEU A 227 -4.99 -10.39 -11.06
C LEU A 227 -5.32 -11.89 -11.11
N ALA A 228 -6.52 -12.25 -11.60
CA ALA A 228 -6.89 -13.65 -11.82
C ALA A 228 -6.00 -14.31 -12.88
N LEU A 229 -5.75 -13.61 -13.99
CA LEU A 229 -4.82 -14.05 -15.04
C LEU A 229 -3.39 -14.20 -14.51
N LEU A 230 -2.93 -13.26 -13.67
CA LEU A 230 -1.60 -13.36 -13.04
C LEU A 230 -1.52 -14.61 -12.13
N ARG A 231 -2.56 -14.88 -11.35
CA ARG A 231 -2.64 -16.07 -10.48
C ARG A 231 -2.57 -17.37 -11.28
N GLU A 232 -3.17 -17.40 -12.46
CA GLU A 232 -3.13 -18.57 -13.35
C GLU A 232 -1.76 -18.77 -14.01
N ILE A 233 -1.19 -17.71 -14.59
CA ILE A 233 0.08 -17.80 -15.33
C ILE A 233 1.28 -18.03 -14.39
N ARG A 234 1.29 -17.34 -13.24
CA ARG A 234 2.43 -17.37 -12.31
C ARG A 234 1.96 -17.32 -10.85
N PRO A 235 1.41 -18.43 -10.32
CA PRO A 235 0.85 -18.48 -8.97
C PRO A 235 1.84 -18.08 -7.87
N ASP A 236 3.11 -18.49 -7.97
CA ASP A 236 4.13 -18.14 -6.97
C ASP A 236 4.38 -16.63 -6.93
N PHE A 237 4.40 -15.97 -8.09
CA PHE A 237 4.60 -14.52 -8.18
C PHE A 237 3.38 -13.78 -7.61
N TYR A 238 2.17 -14.26 -7.93
CA TYR A 238 0.94 -13.74 -7.37
C TYR A 238 0.94 -13.86 -5.83
N HIS A 239 1.24 -15.05 -5.30
CA HIS A 239 1.28 -15.29 -3.86
C HIS A 239 2.28 -14.36 -3.16
N ALA A 240 3.50 -14.26 -3.71
CA ALA A 240 4.58 -13.49 -3.11
C ALA A 240 4.40 -11.97 -3.19
N ASN A 241 3.66 -11.45 -4.19
CA ASN A 241 3.50 -10.00 -4.41
C ASN A 241 2.09 -9.46 -4.13
N VAL A 242 1.09 -10.32 -3.98
CA VAL A 242 -0.31 -9.94 -3.77
C VAL A 242 -0.81 -10.54 -2.46
N THR A 243 -0.93 -11.87 -2.38
CA THR A 243 -1.49 -12.58 -1.23
C THR A 243 -0.74 -12.27 0.06
N ALA A 244 0.60 -12.34 0.04
CA ALA A 244 1.44 -12.06 1.20
C ALA A 244 1.28 -10.64 1.78
N TYR A 245 0.75 -9.68 1.01
CA TYR A 245 0.48 -8.33 1.50
C TYR A 245 -0.95 -8.16 1.99
N MET A 246 -1.91 -8.82 1.34
CA MET A 246 -3.32 -8.84 1.75
C MET A 246 -3.53 -9.63 3.06
N GLU A 247 -2.85 -10.77 3.22
CA GLU A 247 -2.97 -11.61 4.43
C GLU A 247 -2.23 -11.03 5.64
N GLN A 248 -1.21 -10.19 5.42
CA GLN A 248 -0.48 -9.55 6.51
C GLN A 248 -1.27 -8.41 7.20
N GLU A 249 -2.54 -8.15 6.85
CA GLU A 249 -3.44 -7.44 7.78
C GLU A 249 -3.63 -8.19 9.11
N HIS A 250 -3.30 -9.49 9.17
CA HIS A 250 -3.38 -10.31 10.38
C HIS A 250 -2.12 -10.34 11.28
N LEU A 251 -1.02 -9.64 10.92
CA LEU A 251 0.23 -9.63 11.72
C LEU A 251 0.59 -8.22 12.24
N VAL A 252 -0.43 -7.50 12.69
CA VAL A 252 -0.32 -6.27 13.47
C VAL A 252 -0.41 -6.61 14.97
N PRO A 253 0.45 -6.07 15.85
CA PRO A 253 0.19 -6.10 17.29
C PRO A 253 -1.05 -5.24 17.59
N GLU A 254 -2.10 -5.90 18.06
CA GLU A 254 -3.22 -5.40 18.87
C GLU A 254 -3.61 -3.91 18.67
N LEU A 255 -4.39 -3.64 17.62
CA LEU A 255 -5.59 -2.81 17.81
C LEU A 255 -6.71 -3.78 18.17
N PRO A 256 -7.67 -3.43 19.04
CA PRO A 256 -8.73 -4.36 19.42
C PRO A 256 -9.43 -4.78 18.14
N HIS A 257 -9.19 -6.02 17.73
CA HIS A 257 -9.78 -6.60 16.56
C HIS A 257 -11.30 -6.42 16.73
N ALA A 258 -11.99 -5.94 15.69
CA ALA A 258 -13.34 -6.43 15.50
C ALA A 258 -13.18 -7.97 15.55
N PRO A 259 -13.85 -8.64 16.50
CA PRO A 259 -13.58 -10.04 16.79
C PRO A 259 -13.54 -10.80 15.46
N VAL A 260 -12.46 -11.56 15.25
CA VAL A 260 -12.46 -12.56 14.18
C VAL A 260 -13.73 -13.36 14.42
N PRO A 261 -14.68 -13.37 13.47
CA PRO A 261 -15.97 -13.96 13.74
C PRO A 261 -15.73 -15.40 14.18
N SER A 262 -16.25 -15.77 15.34
CA SER A 262 -16.12 -17.13 15.84
C SER A 262 -16.61 -18.11 14.74
N PRO A 263 -16.19 -19.37 14.76
CA PRO A 263 -16.77 -20.37 13.87
C PRO A 263 -18.31 -20.38 13.91
N GLU A 264 -18.91 -20.05 15.07
CA GLU A 264 -20.36 -19.86 15.18
C GLU A 264 -20.83 -18.57 14.50
N GLU A 265 -20.13 -17.45 14.62
CA GLU A 265 -20.47 -16.19 13.92
C GLU A 265 -20.33 -16.32 12.40
N LEU A 266 -19.36 -17.10 11.91
CA LEU A 266 -19.24 -17.45 10.50
C LEU A 266 -20.39 -18.35 10.04
N PHE A 267 -20.82 -19.30 10.88
CA PHE A 267 -21.97 -20.15 10.60
C PHE A 267 -23.26 -19.32 10.54
N LEU A 268 -23.48 -18.45 11.53
CA LEU A 268 -24.61 -17.51 11.58
C LEU A 268 -24.60 -16.55 10.40
N HIS A 269 -23.44 -16.02 10.02
CA HIS A 269 -23.33 -15.18 8.83
C HIS A 269 -23.67 -15.93 7.54
N ASN A 270 -23.20 -17.17 7.37
CA ASN A 270 -23.54 -17.99 6.21
C ASN A 270 -25.04 -18.36 6.19
N GLU A 271 -25.64 -18.55 7.36
CA GLU A 271 -27.07 -18.76 7.51
C GLU A 271 -27.85 -17.49 7.13
N ASP A 272 -27.44 -16.31 7.61
CA ASP A 272 -28.01 -15.01 7.23
C ASP A 272 -27.91 -14.77 5.72
N VAL A 273 -26.76 -15.08 5.10
CA VAL A 273 -26.56 -15.01 3.65
C VAL A 273 -27.54 -15.93 2.92
N ARG A 274 -27.69 -17.16 3.40
CA ARG A 274 -28.61 -18.16 2.82
C ARG A 274 -30.06 -17.71 2.95
N GLU A 275 -30.47 -17.25 4.12
CA GLU A 275 -31.82 -16.70 4.37
C GLU A 275 -32.10 -15.48 3.51
N ALA A 276 -31.13 -14.56 3.39
CA ALA A 276 -31.25 -13.39 2.54
C ALA A 276 -31.47 -13.77 1.07
N ARG A 277 -30.70 -14.75 0.57
CA ARG A 277 -30.87 -15.30 -0.79
C ARG A 277 -32.24 -15.94 -0.98
N TYR A 278 -32.71 -16.74 -0.03
CA TYR A 278 -34.06 -17.33 -0.09
C TYR A 278 -35.16 -16.27 -0.09
N ALA A 279 -35.05 -15.24 0.75
CA ALA A 279 -36.02 -14.16 0.81
C ALA A 279 -36.08 -13.37 -0.52
N LEU A 280 -34.93 -13.08 -1.12
CA LEU A 280 -34.85 -12.41 -2.43
C LEU A 280 -35.43 -13.27 -3.55
N ILE A 281 -35.12 -14.58 -3.59
CA ILE A 281 -35.71 -15.52 -4.56
C ILE A 281 -37.23 -15.57 -4.41
N ARG A 282 -37.75 -15.58 -3.18
CA ARG A 282 -39.20 -15.58 -2.94
C ARG A 282 -39.86 -14.31 -3.49
N HIS A 283 -39.26 -13.14 -3.28
CA HIS A 283 -39.77 -11.89 -3.84
C HIS A 283 -39.75 -11.87 -5.38
N LEU A 284 -38.71 -12.45 -6.00
CA LEU A 284 -38.68 -12.63 -7.46
C LEU A 284 -39.73 -13.64 -7.96
N ALA A 285 -39.98 -14.71 -7.21
CA ALA A 285 -40.99 -15.72 -7.55
C ALA A 285 -42.44 -15.24 -7.30
N GLU A 286 -42.65 -14.28 -6.41
CA GLU A 286 -43.96 -13.63 -6.19
C GLU A 286 -44.36 -12.76 -7.39
N ASP A 287 -43.39 -12.05 -8.01
CA ASP A 287 -43.59 -11.28 -9.26
C ASP A 287 -44.06 -12.18 -10.42
N ASP A 288 -43.63 -13.44 -10.47
CA ASP A 288 -43.98 -14.39 -11.54
C ASP A 288 -45.42 -14.92 -11.44
N LYS A 289 -46.02 -14.94 -10.24
CA LYS A 289 -47.35 -15.52 -10.00
C LYS A 289 -48.50 -14.56 -10.31
N THR A 290 -48.26 -13.26 -10.21
CA THR A 290 -49.31 -12.23 -10.33
C THR A 290 -49.55 -11.80 -11.77
N GLY A 291 -48.72 -12.19 -12.73
CA GLY A 291 -48.93 -12.03 -14.18
C GLY A 291 -48.98 -10.58 -14.69
N ALA A 292 -49.05 -9.58 -13.80
CA ALA A 292 -49.13 -8.18 -14.11
C ALA A 292 -48.12 -7.41 -13.27
N THR A 293 -47.12 -6.85 -13.97
CA THR A 293 -46.00 -6.03 -13.47
C THR A 293 -45.04 -6.73 -12.52
N THR A 294 -43.73 -6.50 -12.74
CA THR A 294 -42.61 -7.08 -11.98
C THR A 294 -42.01 -6.02 -11.04
N PRO A 295 -42.72 -5.57 -9.99
CA PRO A 295 -42.29 -4.46 -9.15
C PRO A 295 -41.03 -4.80 -8.35
N TYR A 296 -40.87 -6.02 -7.83
CA TYR A 296 -39.66 -6.42 -7.12
C TYR A 296 -38.46 -6.52 -8.05
N ARG A 297 -38.62 -7.10 -9.23
CA ARG A 297 -37.54 -7.21 -10.24
C ARG A 297 -37.01 -5.85 -10.65
N ARG A 298 -37.90 -4.88 -10.93
CA ARG A 298 -37.52 -3.50 -11.29
C ARG A 298 -36.86 -2.77 -10.14
N LEU A 299 -37.38 -2.92 -8.92
CA LEU A 299 -36.78 -2.29 -7.74
C LEU A 299 -35.39 -2.84 -7.43
N LEU A 300 -35.21 -4.17 -7.46
CA LEU A 300 -33.91 -4.79 -7.22
C LEU A 300 -32.90 -4.43 -8.31
N SER A 301 -33.33 -4.35 -9.58
CA SER A 301 -32.47 -3.88 -10.67
C SER A 301 -31.98 -2.44 -10.46
N ARG A 302 -32.82 -1.57 -9.88
CA ARG A 302 -32.44 -0.18 -9.52
C ARG A 302 -31.53 -0.11 -8.30
N ILE A 303 -31.72 -1.00 -7.33
CA ILE A 303 -30.83 -1.12 -6.16
C ILE A 303 -29.45 -1.62 -6.57
N CYS A 304 -29.38 -2.49 -7.59
CA CYS A 304 -28.14 -3.05 -8.13
C CYS A 304 -27.53 -2.24 -9.29
N ALA A 305 -28.11 -1.10 -9.68
CA ALA A 305 -27.63 -0.30 -10.81
C ALA A 305 -26.29 0.38 -10.49
N ASP A 306 -25.47 0.59 -11.54
CA ASP A 306 -24.17 1.27 -11.43
C ASP A 306 -24.30 2.74 -10.98
N GLU A 307 -25.45 3.37 -11.24
CA GLU A 307 -25.81 4.71 -10.76
C GLU A 307 -27.01 4.61 -9.81
N PHE A 308 -26.81 5.02 -8.55
CA PHE A 308 -27.90 5.06 -7.58
C PHE A 308 -28.89 6.16 -7.94
N ALA A 309 -30.16 5.79 -8.10
CA ALA A 309 -31.23 6.77 -8.18
C ALA A 309 -31.28 7.58 -6.88
N ASP A 310 -31.48 8.90 -6.99
CA ASP A 310 -31.68 9.78 -5.85
C ASP A 310 -32.80 9.24 -4.93
N GLY A 311 -32.54 9.24 -3.61
CA GLY A 311 -33.37 8.55 -2.61
C GLY A 311 -34.86 8.91 -2.67
N PRO A 312 -35.24 10.19 -2.73
CA PRO A 312 -36.63 10.63 -2.92
C PRO A 312 -37.27 10.11 -4.21
N THR A 313 -36.49 10.04 -5.30
CA THR A 313 -36.96 9.51 -6.58
C THR A 313 -37.22 8.01 -6.50
N LEU A 314 -36.37 7.25 -5.82
CA LEU A 314 -36.58 5.81 -5.61
C LEU A 314 -37.82 5.54 -4.74
N ILE A 315 -38.00 6.29 -3.64
CA ILE A 315 -39.16 6.16 -2.76
C ILE A 315 -40.46 6.47 -3.50
N ALA A 316 -40.51 7.53 -4.31
CA ALA A 316 -41.68 7.90 -5.08
C ALA A 316 -42.10 6.81 -6.10
N HIS A 317 -41.14 6.10 -6.67
CA HIS A 317 -41.42 4.95 -7.53
C HIS A 317 -41.97 3.76 -6.74
N VAL A 318 -41.41 3.45 -5.58
CA VAL A 318 -41.87 2.35 -4.73
C VAL A 318 -43.27 2.59 -4.18
N VAL A 319 -43.60 3.83 -3.78
CA VAL A 319 -44.97 4.22 -3.39
C VAL A 319 -45.98 3.87 -4.47
N ARG A 320 -45.64 4.16 -5.73
CA ARG A 320 -46.50 3.91 -6.89
C ARG A 320 -46.59 2.42 -7.23
N ASP A 321 -45.44 1.76 -7.34
CA ASP A 321 -45.35 0.38 -7.84
C ASP A 321 -45.87 -0.66 -6.82
N PHE A 322 -45.84 -0.33 -5.53
CA PHE A 322 -46.27 -1.21 -4.44
C PHE A 322 -47.53 -0.70 -3.71
N ALA A 323 -48.16 0.36 -4.20
CA ALA A 323 -49.35 0.98 -3.60
C ALA A 323 -49.21 1.18 -2.06
N THR A 324 -48.06 1.70 -1.63
CA THR A 324 -47.70 1.82 -0.21
C THR A 324 -47.55 3.29 0.21
N THR A 325 -47.56 3.56 1.51
CA THR A 325 -47.19 4.87 2.06
C THR A 325 -45.70 5.15 1.87
N TRP A 326 -45.31 6.43 1.96
CA TRP A 326 -43.89 6.85 1.92
C TRP A 326 -43.02 6.12 2.95
N ILE A 327 -43.50 6.03 4.19
CA ILE A 327 -42.82 5.32 5.27
C ILE A 327 -42.72 3.82 4.96
N GLY A 328 -43.77 3.23 4.38
CA GLY A 328 -43.76 1.83 3.95
C GLY A 328 -42.75 1.57 2.83
N ALA A 329 -42.66 2.47 1.85
CA ALA A 329 -41.70 2.40 0.76
C ALA A 329 -40.25 2.51 1.27
N GLU A 330 -39.97 3.44 2.18
CA GLU A 330 -38.64 3.58 2.79
C GLU A 330 -38.23 2.29 3.55
N ARG A 331 -39.14 1.74 4.36
CA ARG A 331 -38.90 0.48 5.09
C ARG A 331 -38.63 -0.69 4.13
N LEU A 332 -39.39 -0.76 3.04
CA LEU A 332 -39.20 -1.79 2.01
C LEU A 332 -37.83 -1.67 1.34
N ILE A 333 -37.45 -0.46 0.91
CA ILE A 333 -36.15 -0.20 0.30
C ILE A 333 -35.02 -0.57 1.26
N ARG A 334 -35.05 -0.09 2.51
CA ARG A 334 -34.02 -0.42 3.52
C ARG A 334 -33.90 -1.93 3.74
N ARG A 335 -35.03 -2.64 3.79
CA ARG A 335 -35.05 -4.09 3.91
C ARG A 335 -34.41 -4.77 2.71
N LEU A 336 -34.78 -4.39 1.49
CA LEU A 336 -34.23 -4.98 0.27
C LEU A 336 -32.76 -4.66 0.08
N VAL A 337 -32.31 -3.45 0.42
CA VAL A 337 -30.89 -3.08 0.44
C VAL A 337 -30.13 -3.97 1.42
N LYS A 338 -30.62 -4.12 2.66
CA LYS A 338 -30.00 -5.01 3.66
C LYS A 338 -29.87 -6.44 3.13
N LEU A 339 -30.94 -6.98 2.54
CA LEU A 339 -30.95 -8.34 1.98
C LEU A 339 -29.99 -8.46 0.79
N ALA A 340 -29.96 -7.47 -0.11
CA ALA A 340 -29.08 -7.45 -1.28
C ALA A 340 -27.60 -7.35 -0.89
N THR A 341 -27.27 -6.54 0.11
CA THR A 341 -25.91 -6.44 0.67
C THR A 341 -25.49 -7.75 1.34
N LEU A 342 -26.36 -8.39 2.12
CA LEU A 342 -26.07 -9.69 2.76
C LEU A 342 -25.93 -10.83 1.73
N ALA A 343 -26.78 -10.88 0.72
CA ALA A 343 -26.75 -11.93 -0.30
C ALA A 343 -25.57 -11.82 -1.29
N GLY A 344 -25.04 -10.59 -1.44
CA GLY A 344 -24.05 -10.19 -2.44
C GLY A 344 -24.71 -9.58 -3.68
N LEU A 345 -24.35 -8.33 -4.01
CA LEU A 345 -24.91 -7.59 -5.15
C LEU A 345 -24.62 -8.26 -6.51
N ASP A 346 -23.44 -8.86 -6.66
CA ASP A 346 -23.06 -9.60 -7.87
C ASP A 346 -23.93 -10.85 -8.06
N TRP A 347 -24.20 -11.58 -6.98
CA TRP A 347 -25.09 -12.74 -6.99
C TRP A 347 -26.52 -12.34 -7.39
N LEU A 348 -27.03 -11.25 -6.81
CA LEU A 348 -28.39 -10.77 -7.10
C LEU A 348 -28.53 -10.29 -8.55
N THR A 349 -27.55 -9.57 -9.08
CA THR A 349 -27.52 -9.13 -10.48
C THR A 349 -27.59 -10.33 -11.44
N GLU A 350 -26.83 -11.39 -11.16
CA GLU A 350 -26.86 -12.62 -11.96
C GLU A 350 -28.22 -13.34 -11.87
N GLN A 351 -28.83 -13.41 -10.68
CA GLN A 351 -30.17 -14.00 -10.54
C GLN A 351 -31.24 -13.24 -11.33
N ILE A 352 -31.21 -11.90 -11.30
CA ILE A 352 -32.14 -11.07 -12.09
C ILE A 352 -31.97 -11.35 -13.58
N ARG A 353 -30.73 -11.52 -14.06
CA ARG A 353 -30.42 -11.85 -15.46
C ARG A 353 -30.91 -13.24 -15.87
N LEU A 354 -30.66 -14.26 -15.04
CA LEU A 354 -31.12 -15.64 -15.27
C LEU A 354 -32.64 -15.76 -15.28
N ASP A 355 -33.32 -14.96 -14.47
CA ASP A 355 -34.77 -14.93 -14.38
C ASP A 355 -35.42 -14.23 -15.60
N GLN A 356 -34.75 -13.20 -16.14
CA GLN A 356 -35.15 -12.54 -17.39
C GLN A 356 -35.05 -13.48 -18.60
N SER A 357 -33.99 -14.29 -18.71
CA SER A 357 -33.86 -15.26 -19.81
C SER A 357 -34.92 -16.35 -19.76
N ARG A 358 -35.24 -16.86 -18.56
CA ARG A 358 -36.28 -17.87 -18.35
C ARG A 358 -37.68 -17.36 -18.67
N SER A 359 -37.96 -16.10 -18.35
CA SER A 359 -39.23 -15.44 -18.68
C SER A 359 -39.41 -15.28 -20.20
N ALA A 360 -38.34 -14.92 -20.93
CA ALA A 360 -38.35 -14.82 -22.40
C ALA A 360 -38.60 -16.18 -23.07
N ASP A 361 -37.94 -17.25 -22.60
CA ASP A 361 -38.12 -18.61 -23.13
C ASP A 361 -39.53 -19.16 -22.89
N ARG A 362 -40.17 -18.83 -21.75
CA ARG A 362 -41.57 -19.20 -21.49
C ARG A 362 -42.53 -18.49 -22.44
N ALA A 363 -42.37 -17.18 -22.66
CA ALA A 363 -43.22 -16.41 -23.55
C ALA A 363 -43.19 -16.96 -25.00
N ILE A 364 -42.02 -17.37 -25.48
CA ILE A 364 -41.86 -17.98 -26.81
C ILE A 364 -42.61 -19.32 -26.91
N ARG A 365 -42.60 -20.14 -25.85
CA ARG A 365 -43.29 -21.44 -25.83
C ARG A 365 -44.81 -21.34 -25.69
N THR A 366 -45.34 -20.25 -25.15
CA THR A 366 -46.80 -20.05 -25.04
C THR A 366 -47.41 -19.44 -26.31
N MET A 367 -46.59 -18.94 -27.23
CA MET A 367 -47.02 -18.37 -28.52
C MET A 367 -46.87 -19.34 -29.71
N ALA A 368 -46.23 -20.48 -29.49
CA ALA A 368 -46.16 -21.62 -30.41
C ALA A 368 -47.21 -22.66 -29.98
#